data_AF-A0A8B7WJL3-F1
#
_entry.id   AF-A0A8B7WJL3-F1
#
_cell.length_a   1.000
_cell.length_b   1.000
_cell.length_c   1.000
_cell.angle_alpha   90.00
_cell.angle_beta   90.00
_cell.angle_gamma   90.00
#
_symmetry.space_group_name_H-M   'P 1'
#
loop_
_entity.id
_entity.type
_entity.pdbx_description
1 polymer ?
#
loop_
_entity_poly.entity_id
_entity_poly.type
_entity_poly.pdbx_seq_one_letter_code
_entity_poly.pdbx_strand_id
1 'polypeptide(L)'
;MLLSFRFYDKVLSLHEDSTAPVVNPLLAFTLIKRLQSDWKNVVHSLEASENIRALKDGYEKVEQDLPAFEDLEGAARALMRLQDVYMLNVKGLARGVFQRVTGSAVTDLYSPRRLFSLTADDCFQVGKVAYDMGDYYHAIPWLEEAASLFRGSYGEWKTEDEASLEDALDHLAFAYFQAGNISCALSLSREFLLY
;
A
#
# COMPACT_ATOMS: atom_id res chain seq x y z
N MET A 1 -9.74 19.60 -18.53
CA MET A 1 -10.22 18.22 -18.25
C MET A 1 -10.64 17.42 -19.50
N LEU A 2 -11.25 18.03 -20.53
CA LEU A 2 -11.77 17.32 -21.72
C LEU A 2 -10.71 16.76 -22.69
N LEU A 3 -9.50 17.34 -22.74
CA LEU A 3 -8.44 16.91 -23.66
C LEU A 3 -7.74 15.62 -23.21
N SER A 4 -7.49 15.44 -21.90
CA SER A 4 -6.90 14.20 -21.38
C SER A 4 -7.87 13.02 -21.51
N PHE A 5 -9.16 13.24 -21.29
CA PHE A 5 -10.19 12.21 -21.39
C PHE A 5 -10.35 11.67 -22.81
N ARG A 6 -10.52 12.57 -23.80
CA ARG A 6 -10.58 12.19 -25.23
C ARG A 6 -9.32 11.47 -25.71
N PHE A 7 -8.17 11.83 -25.14
CA PHE A 7 -6.90 11.21 -25.47
C PHE A 7 -6.80 9.80 -24.88
N TYR A 8 -7.14 9.63 -23.60
CA TYR A 8 -7.11 8.36 -22.86
C TYR A 8 -8.07 7.33 -23.47
N ASP A 9 -9.30 7.72 -23.78
CA ASP A 9 -10.29 6.85 -24.44
C ASP A 9 -9.78 6.30 -25.79
N LYS A 10 -9.08 7.16 -26.55
CA LYS A 10 -8.51 6.78 -27.84
C LYS A 10 -7.26 5.91 -27.70
N VAL A 11 -6.58 5.89 -26.55
CA VAL A 11 -5.48 4.95 -26.26
C VAL A 11 -6.06 3.60 -25.85
N LEU A 12 -7.07 3.59 -24.98
CA LEU A 12 -7.78 2.38 -24.57
C LEU A 12 -8.38 1.63 -25.77
N SER A 13 -9.06 2.35 -26.67
CA SER A 13 -9.70 1.76 -27.84
C SER A 13 -8.72 1.09 -28.80
N LEU A 14 -7.42 1.44 -28.76
CA LEU A 14 -6.39 0.81 -29.58
C LEU A 14 -5.72 -0.39 -28.89
N HIS A 15 -5.83 -0.49 -27.56
CA HIS A 15 -5.32 -1.60 -26.76
C HIS A 15 -6.33 -2.74 -26.60
N GLU A 16 -7.64 -2.46 -26.63
CA GLU A 16 -8.67 -3.50 -26.52
C GLU A 16 -8.66 -4.50 -27.70
N ASP A 17 -8.15 -4.12 -28.88
CA ASP A 17 -8.07 -4.98 -30.09
C ASP A 17 -6.64 -5.58 -30.31
N SER A 18 -5.97 -6.00 -29.23
CA SER A 18 -4.53 -6.33 -29.25
C SER A 18 -4.16 -7.74 -29.75
N THR A 19 -4.42 -8.02 -31.03
CA THR A 19 -3.61 -9.00 -31.80
C THR A 19 -3.22 -8.54 -33.21
N ALA A 20 -3.87 -7.51 -33.74
CA ALA A 20 -3.61 -6.98 -35.09
C ALA A 20 -2.81 -5.66 -35.23
N PRO A 21 -2.28 -4.98 -34.18
CA PRO A 21 -1.86 -3.57 -34.31
C PRO A 21 -0.60 -3.36 -35.17
N VAL A 22 0.19 -4.41 -35.41
CA VAL A 22 1.46 -4.31 -36.17
C VAL A 22 1.29 -4.59 -37.67
N VAL A 23 0.14 -5.12 -38.11
CA VAL A 23 -0.08 -5.52 -39.51
C VAL A 23 -0.51 -4.34 -40.40
N ASN A 24 -1.12 -3.29 -39.82
CA ASN A 24 -1.57 -2.10 -40.55
C ASN A 24 -0.57 -0.94 -40.38
N PRO A 25 0.15 -0.53 -41.45
CA PRO A 25 1.13 0.55 -41.39
C PRO A 25 0.58 1.90 -40.92
N LEU A 26 -0.70 2.20 -41.16
CA LEU A 26 -1.33 3.44 -40.69
C LEU A 26 -1.57 3.41 -39.18
N LEU A 27 -2.00 2.26 -38.64
CA LEU A 27 -2.13 2.08 -37.19
C LEU A 27 -0.76 2.14 -36.52
N ALA A 28 0.24 1.45 -37.07
CA ALA A 28 1.61 1.51 -36.56
C ALA A 28 2.15 2.95 -36.55
N PHE A 29 1.99 3.71 -37.63
CA PHE A 29 2.41 5.12 -37.69
C PHE A 29 1.70 5.98 -36.64
N THR A 30 0.38 5.87 -36.51
CA THR A 30 -0.39 6.68 -35.54
C THR A 30 -0.02 6.35 -34.10
N LEU A 31 0.24 5.07 -33.77
CA LEU A 31 0.76 4.66 -32.47
C LEU A 31 2.14 5.25 -32.19
N ILE A 32 3.08 5.12 -33.14
CA ILE A 32 4.43 5.66 -33.01
C ILE A 32 4.40 7.18 -32.81
N LYS A 33 3.64 7.91 -33.64
CA LYS A 33 3.48 9.37 -33.50
C LYS A 33 2.91 9.75 -32.13
N ARG A 34 1.92 9.01 -31.64
CA ARG A 34 1.29 9.29 -30.34
C ARG A 34 2.27 9.13 -29.20
N LEU A 35 3.04 8.04 -29.18
CA LEU A 35 4.06 7.78 -28.16
C LEU A 35 5.22 8.75 -28.25
N GLN A 36 5.64 9.13 -29.47
CA GLN A 36 6.83 9.96 -29.69
C GLN A 36 6.57 11.48 -29.56
N SER A 37 5.39 11.96 -29.95
CA SER A 37 5.09 13.40 -30.03
C SER A 37 3.88 13.80 -29.19
N ASP A 38 2.73 13.15 -29.39
CA ASP A 38 1.48 13.62 -28.76
C ASP A 38 1.58 13.54 -27.22
N TRP A 39 2.15 12.46 -26.67
CA TRP A 39 2.36 12.32 -25.22
C TRP A 39 3.29 13.38 -24.64
N LYS A 40 4.39 13.69 -25.34
CA LYS A 40 5.33 14.73 -24.92
C LYS A 40 4.64 16.09 -24.83
N ASN A 41 3.75 16.40 -25.78
CA ASN A 41 2.99 17.64 -25.79
C ASN A 41 1.98 17.69 -24.63
N VAL A 42 1.32 16.57 -24.32
CA VAL A 42 0.36 16.49 -23.20
C VAL A 42 1.05 16.68 -21.86
N VAL A 43 2.13 15.93 -21.58
CA VAL A 43 2.84 15.98 -20.29
C VAL A 43 3.47 17.35 -20.04
N HIS A 44 4.06 17.97 -21.05
CA HIS A 44 4.68 19.28 -20.94
C HIS A 44 3.73 20.44 -21.28
N SER A 45 2.42 20.18 -21.36
CA SER A 45 1.44 21.24 -21.58
C SER A 45 1.29 22.15 -20.36
N LEU A 46 0.92 23.40 -20.61
CA LEU A 46 0.50 24.32 -19.55
C LEU A 46 -0.71 23.77 -18.79
N GLU A 47 -1.67 23.14 -19.48
CA GLU A 47 -2.84 22.51 -18.86
C GLU A 47 -2.44 21.43 -17.84
N ALA A 48 -1.47 20.57 -18.16
CA ALA A 48 -0.98 19.56 -17.23
C ALA A 48 -0.38 20.19 -15.97
N SER A 49 0.40 21.26 -16.13
CA SER A 49 1.00 21.99 -15.01
C SER A 49 -0.04 22.72 -14.16
N GLU A 50 -1.05 23.34 -14.81
CA GLU A 50 -2.16 24.02 -14.13
C GLU A 50 -3.04 23.02 -13.38
N ASN A 51 -3.31 21.84 -13.92
CA ASN A 51 -4.08 20.80 -13.23
C ASN A 51 -3.36 20.32 -11.95
N ILE A 52 -2.04 20.10 -12.03
CA ILE A 52 -1.24 19.71 -10.85
C ILE A 52 -1.24 20.82 -9.81
N ARG A 53 -1.09 22.08 -10.25
CA ARG A 53 -1.16 23.23 -9.33
C ARG A 53 -2.54 23.34 -8.69
N ALA A 54 -3.62 23.24 -9.47
CA ALA A 54 -4.99 23.30 -8.96
C ALA A 54 -5.29 22.19 -7.95
N LEU A 55 -4.73 20.99 -8.15
CA LEU A 55 -4.82 19.89 -7.19
C LEU A 55 -4.13 20.27 -5.86
N LYS A 56 -2.90 20.77 -5.93
CA LYS A 56 -2.13 21.20 -4.74
C LYS A 56 -2.83 22.35 -4.00
N ASP A 57 -3.24 23.39 -4.71
CA ASP A 57 -3.96 24.53 -4.16
C ASP A 57 -5.31 24.11 -3.52
N GLY A 58 -5.93 23.04 -4.05
CA GLY A 58 -7.12 22.43 -3.47
C GLY A 58 -6.84 21.69 -2.17
N TYR A 59 -5.75 20.92 -2.14
CA TYR A 59 -5.30 20.19 -0.95
C TYR A 59 -4.90 21.14 0.19
N GLU A 60 -4.10 22.16 -0.09
CA GLU A 60 -3.65 23.15 0.91
C GLU A 60 -4.81 23.85 1.63
N LYS A 61 -5.97 24.00 0.96
CA LYS A 61 -7.16 24.61 1.56
C LYS A 61 -7.86 23.73 2.58
N VAL A 62 -7.73 22.41 2.46
CA VAL A 62 -8.39 21.44 3.35
C VAL A 62 -7.45 20.77 4.32
N GLU A 63 -6.13 20.92 4.14
CA GLU A 63 -5.09 20.26 4.93
C GLU A 63 -5.25 20.49 6.45
N GLN A 64 -5.67 21.69 6.86
CA GLN A 64 -5.88 22.01 8.28
C GLN A 64 -7.09 21.31 8.91
N ASP A 65 -8.05 20.88 8.09
CA ASP A 65 -9.25 20.16 8.54
C ASP A 65 -9.07 18.63 8.51
N LEU A 66 -7.94 18.14 7.94
CA LEU A 66 -7.65 16.71 7.88
C LEU A 66 -7.17 16.18 9.24
N PRO A 67 -7.39 14.87 9.51
CA PRO A 67 -6.85 14.24 10.71
C PRO A 67 -5.34 14.41 10.82
N ALA A 68 -4.87 14.67 12.04
CA ALA A 68 -3.45 14.77 12.34
C ALA A 68 -2.84 13.38 12.54
N PHE A 69 -1.51 13.31 12.61
CA PHE A 69 -0.81 12.07 12.95
C PHE A 69 -1.28 11.46 14.28
N GLU A 70 -1.65 12.30 15.26
CA GLU A 70 -2.18 11.85 16.55
C GLU A 70 -3.49 11.04 16.41
N ASP A 71 -4.33 11.38 15.42
CA ASP A 71 -5.58 10.65 15.15
C ASP A 71 -5.29 9.26 14.58
N LEU A 72 -4.30 9.15 13.69
CA LEU A 72 -3.82 7.87 13.15
C LEU A 72 -3.24 7.00 14.26
N GLU A 73 -2.40 7.57 15.13
CA GLU A 73 -1.85 6.88 16.30
C GLU A 73 -2.97 6.42 17.24
N GLY A 74 -3.99 7.24 17.44
CA GLY A 74 -5.18 6.90 18.21
C GLY A 74 -5.97 5.72 17.62
N ALA A 75 -6.13 5.70 16.29
CA ALA A 75 -6.79 4.62 15.58
C ALA A 75 -6.00 3.30 15.66
N ALA A 76 -4.68 3.34 15.46
CA ALA A 76 -3.81 2.18 15.60
C ALA A 76 -3.87 1.60 17.03
N ARG A 77 -3.82 2.47 18.06
CA ARG A 77 -4.00 2.05 19.46
C ARG A 77 -5.36 1.44 19.74
N ALA A 78 -6.43 1.94 19.11
CA ALA A 78 -7.75 1.34 19.23
C ALA A 78 -7.80 -0.07 18.61
N LEU A 79 -7.15 -0.30 17.46
CA LEU A 79 -7.02 -1.63 16.86
C LEU A 79 -6.26 -2.60 17.76
N MET A 80 -5.14 -2.19 18.33
CA MET A 80 -4.38 -3.02 19.28
C MET A 80 -5.20 -3.36 20.53
N ARG A 81 -5.98 -2.40 21.05
CA ARG A 81 -6.90 -2.69 22.16
C ARG A 81 -7.96 -3.73 21.79
N LEU A 82 -8.50 -3.69 20.58
CA LEU A 82 -9.44 -4.72 20.12
C LEU A 82 -8.76 -6.08 19.99
N GLN A 83 -7.50 -6.09 19.51
CA GLN A 83 -6.68 -7.30 19.44
C GLN A 83 -6.54 -7.94 20.82
N ASP A 84 -6.20 -7.17 21.85
CA ASP A 84 -6.06 -7.67 23.22
C ASP A 84 -7.39 -8.14 23.82
N VAL A 85 -8.43 -7.30 23.75
CA VAL A 85 -9.73 -7.59 24.40
C VAL A 85 -10.36 -8.87 23.83
N TYR A 86 -10.25 -9.08 22.52
CA TYR A 86 -10.87 -10.21 21.85
C TYR A 86 -9.87 -11.32 21.47
N MET A 87 -8.59 -11.18 21.81
CA MET A 87 -7.52 -12.11 21.42
C MET A 87 -7.52 -12.37 19.91
N LEU A 88 -7.58 -11.29 19.12
CA LEU A 88 -7.72 -11.37 17.67
C LEU A 88 -6.39 -11.71 17.01
N ASN A 89 -6.47 -12.47 15.91
CA ASN A 89 -5.34 -12.73 15.04
C ASN A 89 -5.17 -11.60 14.02
N VAL A 90 -3.97 -11.03 13.95
CA VAL A 90 -3.63 -9.93 13.02
C VAL A 90 -3.87 -10.33 11.56
N LYS A 91 -3.53 -11.56 11.17
CA LYS A 91 -3.82 -12.09 9.81
C LYS A 91 -5.30 -12.06 9.44
N GLY A 92 -6.16 -12.39 10.39
CA GLY A 92 -7.60 -12.31 10.19
C GLY A 92 -8.05 -10.86 10.08
N LEU A 93 -7.56 -10.03 11.01
CA LEU A 93 -7.92 -8.62 11.12
C LEU A 93 -7.51 -7.82 9.87
N ALA A 94 -6.31 -8.05 9.34
CA ALA A 94 -5.83 -7.48 8.09
C ALA A 94 -6.71 -7.86 6.88
N ARG A 95 -7.39 -9.01 6.92
CA ARG A 95 -8.37 -9.43 5.89
C ARG A 95 -9.79 -8.93 6.16
N GLY A 96 -9.99 -8.16 7.23
CA GLY A 96 -11.29 -7.67 7.65
C GLY A 96 -12.16 -8.69 8.38
N VAL A 97 -11.58 -9.79 8.87
CA VAL A 97 -12.29 -10.85 9.60
C VAL A 97 -11.77 -10.93 11.04
N PHE A 98 -12.67 -10.81 12.01
CA PHE A 98 -12.30 -10.84 13.42
C PHE A 98 -12.23 -12.29 13.86
N GLN A 99 -11.03 -12.87 13.76
CA GLN A 99 -10.78 -14.27 14.10
C GLN A 99 -9.98 -14.37 15.38
N ARG A 100 -10.35 -15.30 16.24
CA ARG A 100 -9.53 -15.73 17.38
C ARG A 100 -8.89 -17.08 17.04
N VAL A 101 -7.61 -17.22 17.37
CA VAL A 101 -6.89 -18.49 17.25
C VAL A 101 -6.63 -19.04 18.66
N THR A 102 -7.09 -20.25 18.94
CA THR A 102 -6.87 -20.93 20.21
C THR A 102 -6.37 -22.35 19.93
N GLY A 103 -5.06 -22.57 20.11
CA GLY A 103 -4.40 -23.79 19.64
C GLY A 103 -4.48 -23.89 18.12
N SER A 104 -5.03 -24.99 17.60
CA SER A 104 -5.25 -25.20 16.16
C SER A 104 -6.63 -24.74 15.68
N ALA A 105 -7.52 -24.30 16.58
CA ALA A 105 -8.87 -23.88 16.22
C ALA A 105 -8.91 -22.38 15.88
N VAL A 106 -9.48 -22.06 14.72
CA VAL A 106 -9.79 -20.69 14.30
C VAL A 106 -11.29 -20.47 14.50
N THR A 107 -11.66 -19.44 15.26
CA THR A 107 -13.05 -19.08 15.52
C THR A 107 -13.33 -17.68 14.97
N ASP A 108 -14.31 -17.58 14.08
CA ASP A 108 -14.79 -16.29 13.55
C ASP A 108 -15.72 -15.65 14.58
N LEU A 109 -15.30 -14.52 15.15
CA LEU A 109 -16.10 -13.73 16.10
C LEU A 109 -17.00 -12.74 15.37
N TYR A 110 -16.49 -12.16 14.28
CA TYR A 110 -17.26 -11.24 13.44
C TYR A 110 -16.72 -11.26 12.01
N SER A 111 -17.63 -11.39 11.05
CA SER A 111 -17.33 -11.32 9.62
C SER A 111 -18.38 -10.44 8.93
N PRO A 112 -18.03 -9.21 8.54
CA PRO A 112 -18.96 -8.32 7.87
C PRO A 112 -19.30 -8.81 6.46
N ARG A 113 -20.48 -8.44 5.95
CA ARG A 113 -20.91 -8.80 4.59
C ARG A 113 -19.99 -8.27 3.49
N ARG A 114 -19.31 -7.15 3.76
CA ARG A 114 -18.25 -6.59 2.93
C ARG A 114 -16.98 -6.60 3.76
N LEU A 115 -15.97 -7.32 3.28
CA LEU A 115 -14.66 -7.33 3.90
C LEU A 115 -13.91 -6.06 3.47
N PHE A 116 -13.29 -5.42 4.45
CA PHE A 116 -12.33 -4.35 4.23
C PHE A 116 -10.97 -4.90 4.63
N SER A 117 -10.12 -5.14 3.64
CA SER A 117 -8.75 -5.60 3.85
C SER A 117 -7.80 -4.43 3.94
N LEU A 118 -6.87 -4.51 4.89
CA LEU A 118 -5.73 -3.62 5.00
C LEU A 118 -4.69 -4.00 3.94
N THR A 119 -4.02 -2.99 3.42
CA THR A 119 -2.85 -3.13 2.55
C THR A 119 -1.60 -3.48 3.36
N ALA A 120 -0.48 -3.74 2.66
CA ALA A 120 0.80 -3.95 3.32
C ALA A 120 1.27 -2.70 4.09
N ASP A 121 1.08 -1.51 3.49
CA ASP A 121 1.39 -0.23 4.12
C ASP A 121 0.53 0.03 5.35
N ASP A 122 -0.79 -0.20 5.26
CA ASP A 122 -1.71 -0.07 6.40
C ASP A 122 -1.25 -0.93 7.60
N CYS A 123 -0.86 -2.19 7.33
CA CYS A 123 -0.35 -3.09 8.37
C CYS A 123 0.99 -2.61 8.94
N PHE A 124 1.87 -2.07 8.09
CA PHE A 124 3.13 -1.50 8.51
C PHE A 124 2.92 -0.29 9.43
N GLN A 125 2.01 0.62 9.09
CA GLN A 125 1.72 1.81 9.91
C GLN A 125 1.24 1.43 11.32
N VAL A 126 0.36 0.43 11.45
CA VAL A 126 -0.06 -0.07 12.79
C VAL A 126 1.12 -0.66 13.55
N GLY A 127 1.95 -1.47 12.87
CA GLY A 127 3.16 -2.05 13.46
C GLY A 127 4.20 -1.00 13.86
N LYS A 128 4.35 0.06 13.07
CA LYS A 128 5.25 1.19 13.30
C LYS A 128 4.83 2.01 14.51
N VAL A 129 3.53 2.30 14.66
CA VAL A 129 3.01 2.97 15.86
C VAL A 129 3.34 2.16 17.12
N ALA A 130 3.12 0.85 17.09
CA ALA A 130 3.47 -0.03 18.22
C ALA A 130 4.99 -0.05 18.49
N TYR A 131 5.79 -0.11 17.43
CA TYR A 131 7.26 -0.08 17.49
C TYR A 131 7.78 1.22 18.12
N ASP A 132 7.27 2.37 17.68
CA ASP A 132 7.66 3.70 18.16
C ASP A 132 7.28 3.88 19.65
N MET A 133 6.23 3.19 20.11
CA MET A 133 5.83 3.13 21.53
C MET A 133 6.67 2.15 22.37
N GLY A 134 7.54 1.35 21.75
CA GLY A 134 8.30 0.28 22.42
C GLY A 134 7.47 -0.97 22.74
N ASP A 135 6.27 -1.09 22.18
CA ASP A 135 5.40 -2.25 22.33
C ASP A 135 5.70 -3.30 21.25
N TYR A 136 6.80 -4.02 21.43
CA TYR A 136 7.23 -5.05 20.48
C TYR A 136 6.29 -6.26 20.43
N TYR A 137 5.46 -6.46 21.45
CA TYR A 137 4.45 -7.53 21.46
C TYR A 137 3.39 -7.30 20.37
N HIS A 138 2.93 -6.05 20.21
CA HIS A 138 2.03 -5.68 19.13
C HIS A 138 2.75 -5.39 17.82
N ALA A 139 3.95 -4.81 17.85
CA ALA A 139 4.67 -4.45 16.64
C ALA A 139 4.99 -5.67 15.77
N ILE A 140 5.53 -6.75 16.36
CA ILE A 140 5.96 -7.95 15.63
C ILE A 140 4.86 -8.54 14.74
N PRO A 141 3.66 -8.91 15.25
CA PRO A 141 2.65 -9.56 14.42
C PRO A 141 2.11 -8.67 13.30
N TRP A 142 2.06 -7.35 13.50
CA TRP A 142 1.68 -6.38 12.46
C TRP A 142 2.76 -6.23 11.39
N LEU A 143 4.02 -6.12 11.80
CA LEU A 143 5.16 -6.05 10.87
C LEU A 143 5.39 -7.36 10.11
N GLU A 144 5.15 -8.52 10.74
CA GLU A 144 5.15 -9.82 10.06
C GLU A 144 4.10 -9.88 8.95
N GLU A 145 2.88 -9.41 9.23
CA GLU A 145 1.80 -9.39 8.25
C GLU A 145 2.08 -8.40 7.12
N ALA A 146 2.58 -7.20 7.46
CA ALA A 146 3.03 -6.22 6.47
C ALA A 146 4.09 -6.81 5.52
N ALA A 147 5.15 -7.41 6.08
CA ALA A 147 6.19 -8.05 5.28
C ALA A 147 5.65 -9.23 4.44
N SER A 148 4.69 -9.99 4.96
CA SER A 148 4.02 -11.05 4.19
C SER A 148 3.25 -10.49 2.99
N LEU A 149 2.53 -9.39 3.17
CA LEU A 149 1.76 -8.74 2.11
C LEU A 149 2.68 -8.08 1.08
N PHE A 150 3.73 -7.36 1.51
CA PHE A 150 4.72 -6.76 0.63
C PHE A 150 5.46 -7.78 -0.24
N ARG A 151 5.77 -8.97 0.29
CA ARG A 151 6.32 -10.07 -0.52
C ARG A 151 5.34 -10.55 -1.60
N GLY A 152 4.04 -10.53 -1.30
CA GLY A 152 2.98 -10.91 -2.25
C GLY A 152 2.76 -9.88 -3.36
N SER A 153 3.00 -8.59 -3.08
CA SER A 153 2.89 -7.48 -4.03
C SER A 153 4.25 -6.95 -4.50
N TYR A 154 5.31 -7.76 -4.41
CA TYR A 154 6.66 -7.30 -4.71
C TYR A 154 6.79 -6.82 -6.16
N GLY A 155 7.20 -5.56 -6.34
CA GLY A 155 7.28 -4.88 -7.64
C GLY A 155 6.04 -4.07 -8.04
N GLU A 156 4.95 -4.14 -7.28
CA GLU A 156 3.80 -3.25 -7.41
C GLU A 156 3.96 -2.08 -6.44
N TRP A 157 4.65 -1.02 -6.86
CA TRP A 157 4.74 0.21 -6.07
C TRP A 157 3.53 1.10 -6.32
N LYS A 158 2.83 1.49 -5.26
CA LYS A 158 1.82 2.55 -5.33
C LYS A 158 2.38 3.85 -4.80
N THR A 159 1.99 4.95 -5.45
CA THR A 159 2.40 6.30 -5.04
C THR A 159 1.86 6.71 -3.66
N GLU A 160 0.83 6.03 -3.16
CA GLU A 160 0.24 6.25 -1.84
C GLU A 160 0.99 5.53 -0.70
N ASP A 161 1.79 4.49 -1.01
CA ASP A 161 2.49 3.72 0.01
C ASP A 161 3.66 4.53 0.56
N GLU A 162 3.75 4.65 1.89
CA GLU A 162 4.85 5.32 2.59
C GLU A 162 6.00 4.35 2.89
N ALA A 163 5.70 3.06 2.98
CA ALA A 163 6.64 2.02 3.38
C ALA A 163 6.91 0.99 2.28
N SER A 164 8.07 0.36 2.39
CA SER A 164 8.53 -0.70 1.51
C SER A 164 8.70 -2.04 2.24
N LEU A 165 9.01 -3.11 1.49
CA LEU A 165 9.35 -4.40 2.08
C LEU A 165 10.60 -4.28 2.96
N GLU A 166 11.56 -3.51 2.49
CA GLU A 166 12.83 -3.22 3.15
C GLU A 166 12.59 -2.55 4.50
N ASP A 167 11.72 -1.53 4.55
CA ASP A 167 11.35 -0.86 5.81
C ASP A 167 10.69 -1.84 6.79
N ALA A 168 9.76 -2.66 6.31
CA ALA A 168 9.09 -3.67 7.14
C ALA A 168 10.08 -4.69 7.72
N LEU A 169 11.03 -5.18 6.92
CA LEU A 169 12.05 -6.14 7.35
C LEU A 169 13.02 -5.54 8.38
N ASP A 170 13.44 -4.28 8.20
CA ASP A 170 14.36 -3.62 9.13
C ASP A 170 13.70 -3.41 10.52
N HIS A 171 12.49 -2.84 10.53
CA HIS A 171 11.73 -2.64 11.78
C HIS A 171 11.43 -3.98 12.47
N LEU A 172 11.07 -5.01 11.70
CA LEU A 172 10.77 -6.33 12.24
C LEU A 172 12.03 -7.00 12.83
N ALA A 173 13.17 -6.90 12.16
CA ALA A 173 14.43 -7.45 12.65
C ALA A 173 14.83 -6.82 13.99
N PHE A 174 14.72 -5.49 14.11
CA PHE A 174 14.98 -4.82 15.38
C PHE A 174 13.96 -5.20 16.47
N ALA A 175 12.67 -5.28 16.13
CA ALA A 175 11.63 -5.67 17.08
C ALA A 175 11.89 -7.08 17.65
N TYR A 176 12.28 -8.05 16.81
CA TYR A 176 12.68 -9.38 17.28
C TYR A 176 13.94 -9.37 18.15
N PHE A 177 14.92 -8.52 17.82
CA PHE A 177 16.11 -8.37 18.64
C PHE A 177 15.75 -7.87 20.04
N GLN A 178 14.88 -6.85 20.14
CA GLN A 178 14.39 -6.33 21.42
C GLN A 178 13.54 -7.35 22.19
N ALA A 179 12.77 -8.17 21.49
CA ALA A 179 12.03 -9.29 22.10
C ALA A 179 12.93 -10.48 22.51
N GLY A 180 14.25 -10.42 22.27
CA GLY A 180 15.21 -11.46 22.63
C GLY A 180 15.30 -12.63 21.65
N ASN A 181 14.61 -12.57 20.51
CA ASN A 181 14.66 -13.60 19.46
C ASN A 181 15.74 -13.29 18.42
N ILE A 182 16.99 -13.50 18.83
CA ILE A 182 18.19 -13.18 18.03
C ILE A 182 18.24 -14.01 16.73
N SER A 183 17.76 -15.25 16.75
CA SER A 183 17.75 -16.14 15.59
C SER A 183 16.88 -15.60 14.45
N CYS A 184 15.65 -15.17 14.77
CA CYS A 184 14.74 -14.57 13.79
C CYS A 184 15.24 -13.22 13.30
N ALA A 185 15.78 -12.38 14.19
CA ALA A 185 16.39 -11.11 13.80
C ALA A 185 17.52 -11.32 12.77
N LEU A 186 18.43 -12.27 13.03
CA LEU A 186 19.53 -12.57 12.11
C LEU A 186 19.04 -13.10 10.76
N SER A 187 18.01 -13.93 10.73
CA SER A 187 17.45 -14.41 9.45
C SER A 187 16.84 -13.27 8.64
N LEU A 188 16.11 -12.36 9.28
CA LEU A 188 15.48 -11.23 8.60
C LEU A 188 16.51 -10.22 8.10
N SER A 189 17.55 -9.91 8.90
CA SER A 189 18.63 -9.04 8.43
C SER A 189 19.40 -9.65 7.25
N ARG A 190 19.51 -10.98 7.16
CA ARG A 190 20.10 -11.64 5.99
C ARG A 190 19.19 -11.56 4.77
N GLU A 191 17.88 -11.69 4.95
CA GLU A 191 16.90 -11.53 3.88
C GLU A 191 16.92 -10.09 3.34
N PHE A 192 16.92 -9.10 4.23
CA PHE A 192 17.04 -7.69 3.89
C PHE A 192 18.25 -7.40 3.00
N LEU A 193 19.41 -8.00 3.29
CA LEU A 193 20.64 -7.79 2.52
C LEU A 193 20.65 -8.42 1.11
N LEU A 194 19.61 -9.18 0.74
CA LEU A 194 19.48 -9.78 -0.60
C LEU A 194 18.73 -8.87 -1.59
N TYR A 195 18.17 -7.77 -1.10
CA TYR A 195 17.47 -6.74 -1.86
C TYR A 195 18.32 -5.46 -1.94
#